data_AF-A0A7S2BMD9-F1
#
_entry.id   AF-A0A7S2BMD9-F1
#
_cell.length_a   1.000
_cell.length_b   1.000
_cell.length_c   1.000
_cell.angle_alpha   90.00
_cell.angle_beta   90.00
_cell.angle_gamma   90.00
#
_symmetry.space_group_name_H-M   'P 1'
#
loop_
_entity.id
_entity.type
_entity.pdbx_description
1 polymer ?
#
loop_
_entity_poly.entity_id
_entity_poly.type
_entity_poly.pdbx_seq_one_letter_code
_entity_poly.pdbx_strand_id
1 'polypeptide(L)'
;VLTPSEISEKKSQIAFQTNELIKEGEIFRTNRQEFSEGRPGYMQQRKRRNEDRTKLNEFKRSVFLIEEELDELLVSECMKQDYNPLTPFINLILGIFSAIVSLLWLLQIILFMLVKPSASQFLNDLLKGLDGFFPLFAIVVLALFSGYLLVCVTVGLFKFGIRCFCITLHPMRYGKTLINSFLVNAILIVFCCLPTVHFCTLAFESYASKATISRLVGVQFKYAKFFKYFYMNDIFIYVLVVIAGLSIVYLAVYNKDDSEKLKKLTEVYKSKKGQKKK
;
A
#
# COMPACT_ATOMS: atom_id res chain seq x y z
N VAL A 1 -7.26 16.62 21.41
CA VAL A 1 -7.34 18.05 21.02
C VAL A 1 -6.40 18.84 21.91
N LEU A 2 -5.23 19.22 21.37
CA LEU A 2 -4.21 20.02 22.08
C LEU A 2 -4.78 21.38 22.52
N THR A 3 -4.27 21.93 23.62
CA THR A 3 -4.61 23.30 24.05
C THR A 3 -3.98 24.33 23.10
N PRO A 4 -4.54 25.55 22.97
CA PRO A 4 -3.94 26.59 22.13
C PRO A 4 -2.48 26.90 22.49
N SER A 5 -2.13 26.78 23.77
CA SER A 5 -0.75 26.91 24.27
C SER A 5 0.15 25.78 23.78
N GLU A 6 -0.30 24.51 23.87
CA GLU A 6 0.47 23.35 23.37
C GLU A 6 0.68 23.37 21.86
N ILE A 7 -0.30 23.86 21.10
CA ILE A 7 -0.18 24.03 19.64
C ILE A 7 0.90 25.07 19.32
N SER A 8 0.90 26.20 20.03
CA SER A 8 1.92 27.25 19.86
C SER A 8 3.32 26.73 20.19
N GLU A 9 3.45 25.95 21.27
CA GLU A 9 4.71 25.34 21.66
C GLU A 9 5.21 24.34 20.62
N LYS A 10 4.35 23.44 20.11
CA LYS A 10 4.71 22.51 19.04
C LYS A 10 5.10 23.21 17.74
N LYS A 11 4.41 24.30 17.37
CA LYS A 11 4.79 25.12 16.21
C LYS A 11 6.19 25.70 16.37
N SER A 12 6.52 26.19 17.57
CA SER A 12 7.85 26.72 17.89
C SER A 12 8.93 25.64 17.81
N GLN A 13 8.67 24.45 18.35
CA GLN A 13 9.59 23.31 18.29
C GLN A 13 9.86 22.85 16.85
N ILE A 14 8.80 22.66 16.04
CA ILE A 14 8.94 22.29 14.63
C ILE A 14 9.70 23.37 13.86
N ALA A 15 9.43 24.66 14.12
CA ALA A 15 10.16 25.76 13.48
C ALA A 15 11.66 25.75 13.84
N PHE A 16 12.01 25.49 15.10
CA PHE A 16 13.39 25.36 15.54
C PHE A 16 14.11 24.20 14.84
N GLN A 17 13.52 23.00 14.84
CA GLN A 17 14.10 21.82 14.19
C GLN A 17 14.24 22.01 12.67
N THR A 18 13.25 22.65 12.05
CA THR A 18 13.31 22.98 10.61
C THR A 18 14.51 23.89 10.31
N ASN A 19 14.75 24.90 11.15
CA ASN A 19 15.91 25.78 10.99
C ASN A 19 17.25 25.05 11.19
N GLU A 20 17.32 24.07 12.10
CA GLU A 20 18.52 23.23 12.25
C GLU A 20 18.76 22.38 10.99
N LEU A 21 17.72 21.73 10.45
CA LEU A 21 17.85 20.95 9.21
C LEU A 21 18.26 21.82 8.01
N ILE A 22 17.76 23.05 7.91
CA ILE A 22 18.19 23.98 6.86
C ILE A 22 19.70 24.24 6.95
N LYS A 23 20.22 24.50 8.16
CA LYS A 23 21.66 24.70 8.38
C LYS A 23 22.48 23.46 8.04
N GLU A 24 22.02 22.28 8.44
CA GLU A 24 22.65 21.01 8.07
C GLU A 24 22.71 20.83 6.55
N GLY A 25 21.62 21.16 5.85
CA GLY A 25 21.52 21.12 4.39
C GLY A 25 22.49 22.09 3.71
N GLU A 26 22.66 23.30 4.24
CA GLU A 26 23.63 24.28 3.75
C GLU A 26 25.07 23.79 3.91
N ILE A 27 25.42 23.28 5.10
CA ILE A 27 26.74 22.67 5.38
C ILE A 27 27.00 21.52 4.39
N PHE A 28 25.98 20.70 4.12
CA PHE A 28 26.09 19.60 3.17
C PHE A 28 26.34 20.08 1.73
N ARG A 29 25.68 21.17 1.32
CA ARG A 29 25.86 21.78 0.00
C ARG A 29 27.28 22.34 -0.15
N THR A 30 27.76 23.07 0.85
CA THR A 30 29.10 23.67 0.86
C THR A 30 30.18 22.59 0.84
N ASN A 31 30.08 21.58 1.70
CA ASN A 31 31.02 20.44 1.75
C ASN A 31 31.11 19.69 0.41
N ARG A 32 30.02 19.66 -0.37
CA ARG A 32 29.97 18.99 -1.68
C ARG A 32 30.58 19.87 -2.79
N GLN A 33 30.42 21.18 -2.70
CA GLN A 33 31.06 22.14 -3.61
C GLN A 33 32.57 22.14 -3.43
N GLU A 34 33.06 22.27 -2.19
CA GLU A 34 34.51 22.25 -1.87
C GLU A 34 35.20 20.98 -2.37
N PHE A 35 34.53 19.82 -2.25
CA PHE A 35 35.09 18.57 -2.76
C PHE A 35 35.14 18.50 -4.29
N SER A 36 34.17 19.09 -4.97
CA SER A 36 34.15 19.15 -6.43
C SER A 36 35.30 20.01 -6.96
N GLU A 37 35.65 21.08 -6.24
CA GLU A 37 36.75 21.99 -6.60
C GLU A 37 38.13 21.36 -6.36
N GLY A 38 38.28 20.53 -5.31
CA GLY A 38 39.55 19.94 -4.90
C GLY A 38 40.14 18.83 -5.78
N ARG A 39 39.58 18.56 -6.98
CA ARG A 39 40.01 17.47 -7.92
C ARG A 39 40.45 16.16 -7.22
N PRO A 40 39.57 15.53 -6.43
CA PRO A 40 39.92 14.35 -5.63
C PRO A 40 40.19 13.11 -6.50
N GLY A 41 41.06 12.22 -6.03
CA GLY A 41 41.37 10.96 -6.72
C GLY A 41 40.17 10.00 -6.80
N TYR A 42 40.15 9.11 -7.80
CA TYR A 42 39.01 8.21 -8.09
C TYR A 42 38.57 7.35 -6.88
N MET A 43 39.53 6.87 -6.08
CA MET A 43 39.24 6.06 -4.89
C MET A 43 38.61 6.90 -3.76
N GLN A 44 39.06 8.15 -3.59
CA GLN A 44 38.48 9.09 -2.63
C GLN A 44 37.07 9.51 -3.04
N GLN A 45 36.83 9.71 -4.34
CA GLN A 45 35.49 9.98 -4.88
C GLN A 45 34.52 8.84 -4.58
N ARG A 46 34.94 7.59 -4.77
CA ARG A 46 34.09 6.42 -4.52
C ARG A 46 33.74 6.27 -3.03
N LYS A 47 34.71 6.45 -2.14
CA LYS A 47 34.49 6.39 -0.68
C LYS A 47 33.50 7.47 -0.24
N ARG A 48 33.75 8.72 -0.66
CA ARG A 48 32.91 9.86 -0.28
C ARG A 48 31.50 9.78 -0.87
N ARG A 49 31.33 9.22 -2.07
CA ARG A 49 29.99 8.99 -2.67
C ARG A 49 29.11 8.07 -1.81
N ASN A 50 29.70 7.06 -1.16
CA ASN A 50 28.97 6.17 -0.25
C ASN A 50 28.62 6.87 1.07
N GLU A 51 29.54 7.65 1.62
CA GLU A 51 29.32 8.46 2.82
C GLU A 51 28.24 9.52 2.58
N ASP A 52 28.34 10.26 1.46
CA ASP A 52 27.37 11.26 1.04
C ASP A 52 25.99 10.63 0.86
N ARG A 53 25.90 9.45 0.24
CA ARG A 53 24.63 8.74 0.08
C ARG A 53 24.01 8.36 1.43
N THR A 54 24.83 8.01 2.42
CA THR A 54 24.36 7.61 3.75
C THR A 54 23.82 8.84 4.50
N LYS A 55 24.62 9.91 4.58
CA LYS A 55 24.21 11.17 5.22
C LYS A 55 23.01 11.81 4.54
N LEU A 56 22.93 11.75 3.21
CA LEU A 56 21.80 12.27 2.44
C LEU A 56 20.52 11.43 2.68
N ASN A 57 20.64 10.13 2.94
CA ASN A 57 19.49 9.31 3.34
C ASN A 57 19.03 9.64 4.77
N GLU A 58 19.96 9.90 5.69
CA GLU A 58 19.66 10.33 7.07
C GLU A 58 18.95 11.68 7.07
N PHE A 59 19.49 12.66 6.35
CA PHE A 59 18.87 13.96 6.15
C PHE A 59 17.47 13.87 5.54
N LYS A 60 17.28 13.04 4.50
CA LYS A 60 15.95 12.81 3.93
C LYS A 60 14.98 12.20 4.95
N ARG A 61 15.47 11.35 5.85
CA ARG A 61 14.65 10.73 6.90
C ARG A 61 14.25 11.76 7.96
N SER A 62 15.16 12.64 8.40
CA SER A 62 14.84 13.68 9.37
C SER A 62 13.83 14.68 8.82
N VAL A 63 14.03 15.16 7.58
CA VAL A 63 13.06 16.02 6.89
C VAL A 63 11.69 15.36 6.82
N PHE A 64 11.64 14.07 6.45
CA PHE A 64 10.39 13.32 6.35
C PHE A 64 9.65 13.20 7.69
N LEU A 65 10.37 13.01 8.80
CA LEU A 65 9.78 12.95 10.14
C LEU A 65 9.20 14.30 10.56
N ILE A 66 9.91 15.40 10.33
CA ILE A 66 9.42 16.74 10.64
C ILE A 66 8.19 17.09 9.79
N GLU A 67 8.20 16.76 8.50
CA GLU A 67 7.04 16.96 7.62
C GLU A 67 5.80 16.17 8.10
N GLU A 68 6.01 14.97 8.66
CA GLU A 68 4.94 14.16 9.24
C GLU A 68 4.38 14.78 10.53
N GLU A 69 5.26 15.28 11.41
CA GLU A 69 4.83 15.99 12.62
C GLU A 69 4.06 17.28 12.29
N LEU A 70 4.48 18.01 11.24
CA LEU A 70 3.77 19.18 10.75
C LEU A 70 2.39 18.82 10.19
N ASP A 71 2.28 17.74 9.42
CA ASP A 71 1.00 17.27 8.91
C ASP A 71 0.04 16.87 10.03
N GLU A 72 0.53 16.16 11.05
CA GLU A 72 -0.27 15.81 12.22
C GLU A 72 -0.79 17.06 12.95
N LEU A 73 0.04 18.09 13.06
CA LEU A 73 -0.35 19.37 13.64
C LEU A 73 -1.44 20.03 12.80
N LEU A 74 -1.24 20.17 11.48
CA LEU A 74 -2.22 20.79 10.58
C LEU A 74 -3.55 20.04 10.60
N VAL A 75 -3.53 18.71 10.56
CA VAL A 75 -4.74 17.88 10.68
C VAL A 75 -5.43 18.13 12.02
N SER A 76 -4.68 18.25 13.12
CA SER A 76 -5.26 18.53 14.44
C SER A 76 -5.94 19.90 14.53
N GLU A 77 -5.48 20.87 13.76
CA GLU A 77 -6.10 22.20 13.62
C GLU A 77 -7.34 22.14 12.73
N CYS A 78 -7.25 21.52 11.54
CA CYS A 78 -8.34 21.41 10.58
C CYS A 78 -9.52 20.54 11.09
N MET A 79 -9.24 19.46 11.83
CA MET A 79 -10.27 18.60 12.44
C MET A 79 -11.14 19.35 13.46
N LYS A 80 -10.68 20.51 13.95
CA LYS A 80 -11.45 21.38 14.84
C LYS A 80 -12.50 22.21 14.09
N GLN A 81 -12.31 22.42 12.79
CA GLN A 81 -13.08 23.37 11.99
C GLN A 81 -14.08 22.67 11.04
N ASP A 82 -13.71 21.53 10.44
CA ASP A 82 -14.53 20.86 9.40
C ASP A 82 -14.69 19.34 9.62
N TYR A 83 -15.14 18.90 10.81
CA TYR A 83 -15.40 17.48 11.05
C TYR A 83 -16.76 17.06 10.48
N ASN A 84 -16.77 16.35 9.35
CA ASN A 84 -17.99 15.77 8.78
C ASN A 84 -18.29 14.41 9.46
N PRO A 85 -19.40 14.29 10.23
CA PRO A 85 -19.71 13.07 10.97
C PRO A 85 -20.09 11.88 10.08
N LEU A 86 -20.36 12.09 8.79
CA LEU A 86 -20.75 11.01 7.86
C LEU A 86 -19.56 10.18 7.36
N THR A 87 -18.37 10.77 7.27
CA THR A 87 -17.14 10.10 6.81
C THR A 87 -16.82 8.80 7.56
N PRO A 88 -16.84 8.75 8.91
CA PRO A 88 -16.56 7.50 9.64
C PRO A 88 -17.59 6.39 9.39
N PHE A 89 -18.88 6.73 9.20
CA PHE A 89 -19.91 5.73 8.89
C PHE A 89 -19.74 5.11 7.51
N ILE A 90 -19.42 5.93 6.49
CA ILE A 90 -19.12 5.45 5.13
C ILE A 90 -17.91 4.51 5.16
N ASN A 91 -16.85 4.90 5.88
CA ASN A 91 -15.65 4.07 6.01
C ASN A 91 -15.93 2.73 6.72
N LEU A 92 -16.84 2.71 7.70
CA LEU A 92 -17.23 1.49 8.41
C LEU A 92 -18.00 0.53 7.49
N ILE A 93 -18.99 1.03 6.75
CA ILE A 93 -19.76 0.22 5.80
C ILE A 93 -18.84 -0.34 4.71
N LEU A 94 -17.96 0.50 4.17
CA LEU A 94 -16.97 0.08 3.16
C LEU A 94 -16.00 -0.96 3.74
N GLY A 95 -15.60 -0.82 5.01
CA GLY A 95 -14.79 -1.80 5.72
C GLY A 95 -15.46 -3.17 5.84
N ILE A 96 -16.72 -3.22 6.29
CA ILE A 96 -17.49 -4.47 6.38
C ILE A 96 -17.64 -5.13 5.01
N PHE A 97 -18.01 -4.35 4.00
CA PHE A 97 -18.13 -4.85 2.63
C PHE A 97 -16.80 -5.44 2.12
N SER A 98 -15.69 -4.73 2.33
CA SER A 98 -14.36 -5.19 1.94
C SER A 98 -13.93 -6.47 2.66
N ALA A 99 -14.32 -6.65 3.94
CA ALA A 99 -14.04 -7.85 4.71
C ALA A 99 -14.80 -9.05 4.16
N ILE A 100 -16.07 -8.89 3.80
CA ILE A 100 -16.89 -9.94 3.17
C ILE A 100 -16.26 -10.39 1.84
N VAL A 101 -15.91 -9.44 0.98
CA VAL A 101 -15.29 -9.75 -0.33
C VAL A 101 -13.93 -10.45 -0.16
N SER A 102 -13.12 -10.03 0.81
CA SER A 102 -11.87 -10.71 1.18
C SER A 102 -12.09 -12.17 1.61
N LEU A 103 -13.10 -12.42 2.46
CA LEU A 103 -13.43 -13.78 2.91
C LEU A 103 -13.87 -14.66 1.75
N LEU A 104 -14.70 -14.13 0.83
CA LEU A 104 -15.12 -14.84 -0.37
C LEU A 104 -13.95 -15.19 -1.29
N TRP A 105 -12.97 -14.28 -1.42
CA TRP A 105 -11.74 -14.55 -2.17
C TRP A 105 -10.90 -15.65 -1.53
N LEU A 106 -10.70 -15.61 -0.20
CA LEU A 106 -9.97 -16.67 0.52
C LEU A 106 -10.64 -18.03 0.34
N LEU A 107 -11.97 -18.09 0.47
CA LEU A 107 -12.75 -19.31 0.27
C LEU A 107 -12.60 -19.83 -1.16
N GLN A 108 -12.68 -18.96 -2.16
CA GLN A 108 -12.46 -19.33 -3.57
C GLN A 108 -11.04 -19.91 -3.78
N ILE A 109 -10.01 -19.30 -3.20
CA ILE A 109 -8.63 -19.78 -3.33
C ILE A 109 -8.47 -21.17 -2.68
N ILE A 110 -9.00 -21.35 -1.46
CA ILE A 110 -8.86 -22.61 -0.73
C ILE A 110 -9.67 -23.73 -1.39
N LEU A 111 -10.94 -23.51 -1.73
CA LEU A 111 -11.83 -24.57 -2.23
C LEU A 111 -11.62 -24.91 -3.70
N PHE A 112 -11.33 -23.90 -4.54
CA PHE A 112 -11.25 -24.08 -5.98
C PHE A 112 -9.81 -24.26 -6.49
N MET A 113 -8.84 -23.55 -5.91
CA MET A 113 -7.46 -23.53 -6.43
C MET A 113 -6.51 -24.49 -5.69
N LEU A 114 -6.75 -24.78 -4.41
CA LEU A 114 -5.81 -25.56 -3.59
C LEU A 114 -6.09 -27.07 -3.59
N VAL A 115 -7.36 -27.48 -3.65
CA VAL A 115 -7.76 -28.90 -3.61
C VAL A 115 -8.07 -29.40 -5.03
N LYS A 116 -7.35 -30.43 -5.49
CA LYS A 116 -7.65 -31.16 -6.74
C LYS A 116 -8.16 -32.57 -6.40
N PRO A 117 -9.35 -32.99 -6.87
CA PRO A 117 -10.37 -32.24 -7.61
C PRO A 117 -11.06 -31.15 -6.77
N SER A 118 -11.59 -30.10 -7.41
CA SER A 118 -12.17 -28.95 -6.70
C SER A 118 -13.36 -29.36 -5.83
N ALA A 119 -13.28 -29.04 -4.53
CA ALA A 119 -14.28 -29.46 -3.55
C ALA A 119 -15.62 -28.72 -3.74
N SER A 120 -15.59 -27.47 -4.21
CA SER A 120 -16.77 -26.68 -4.56
C SER A 120 -16.42 -25.56 -5.53
N GLN A 121 -17.26 -25.33 -6.54
CA GLN A 121 -17.11 -24.23 -7.52
C GLN A 121 -17.98 -23.03 -7.15
N PHE A 122 -18.20 -22.78 -5.84
CA PHE A 122 -19.14 -21.81 -5.30
C PHE A 122 -19.30 -20.50 -6.10
N LEU A 123 -18.21 -19.73 -6.26
CA LEU A 123 -18.29 -18.42 -6.92
C LEU A 123 -18.46 -18.54 -8.44
N ASN A 124 -17.96 -19.63 -9.05
CA ASN A 124 -18.16 -19.91 -10.46
C ASN A 124 -19.61 -20.29 -10.76
N ASP A 125 -20.25 -21.09 -9.90
CA ASP A 125 -21.63 -21.51 -10.06
C ASP A 125 -22.59 -20.35 -9.83
N LEU A 126 -22.28 -19.46 -8.87
CA LEU A 126 -23.00 -18.19 -8.69
C LEU A 126 -22.96 -17.34 -9.97
N LEU A 127 -21.78 -17.18 -10.58
CA LEU A 127 -21.62 -16.41 -11.82
C LEU A 127 -22.37 -17.04 -13.00
N LYS A 128 -22.32 -18.37 -13.15
CA LYS A 128 -23.09 -19.07 -14.19
C LYS A 128 -24.61 -18.94 -14.00
N GLY A 129 -25.08 -19.00 -12.75
CA GLY A 129 -26.49 -18.80 -12.42
C GLY A 129 -26.96 -17.38 -12.75
N LEU A 130 -26.14 -16.38 -12.43
CA LEU A 130 -26.40 -14.98 -12.79
C LEU A 130 -26.38 -14.76 -14.31
N ASP A 131 -25.45 -15.40 -15.02
CA ASP A 131 -25.34 -15.31 -16.48
C ASP A 131 -26.57 -15.91 -17.19
N GLY A 132 -27.12 -16.99 -16.64
CA GLY A 132 -28.36 -17.61 -17.13
C GLY A 132 -29.60 -16.72 -16.95
N PHE A 133 -29.63 -15.85 -15.94
CA PHE A 133 -30.74 -14.90 -15.75
C PHE A 133 -30.53 -13.62 -16.57
N PHE A 134 -29.36 -12.99 -16.42
CA PHE A 134 -28.98 -11.81 -17.18
C PHE A 134 -27.45 -11.64 -17.21
N PRO A 135 -26.80 -11.79 -18.39
CA PRO A 135 -25.35 -11.78 -18.53
C PRO A 135 -24.64 -10.56 -17.95
N LEU A 136 -25.27 -9.38 -17.96
CA LEU A 136 -24.62 -8.17 -17.43
C LEU A 136 -24.38 -8.26 -15.91
N PHE A 137 -25.24 -8.94 -15.15
CA PHE A 137 -25.01 -9.06 -13.70
C PHE A 137 -23.78 -9.91 -13.40
N ALA A 138 -23.58 -11.00 -14.13
CA ALA A 138 -22.40 -11.86 -13.96
C ALA A 138 -21.11 -11.09 -14.28
N ILE A 139 -21.10 -10.28 -15.34
CA ILE A 139 -19.96 -9.45 -15.71
C ILE A 139 -19.68 -8.37 -14.65
N VAL A 140 -20.72 -7.69 -14.14
CA VAL A 140 -20.57 -6.67 -13.08
C VAL A 140 -19.98 -7.28 -11.80
N VAL A 141 -20.46 -8.45 -11.39
CA VAL A 141 -19.93 -9.16 -10.23
C VAL A 141 -18.48 -9.57 -10.46
N LEU A 142 -18.15 -10.13 -11.62
CA LEU A 142 -16.76 -10.45 -11.99
C LEU A 142 -15.84 -9.22 -11.96
N ALA A 143 -16.32 -8.09 -12.48
CA ALA A 143 -15.60 -6.81 -12.46
C ALA A 143 -15.38 -6.30 -11.03
N LEU A 144 -16.36 -6.48 -10.14
CA LEU A 144 -16.23 -6.11 -8.73
C LEU A 144 -15.17 -6.96 -8.02
N PHE A 145 -15.17 -8.28 -8.22
CA PHE A 145 -14.19 -9.18 -7.60
C PHE A 145 -12.76 -8.96 -8.13
N SER A 146 -12.60 -8.80 -9.44
CA SER A 146 -11.29 -8.53 -10.06
C SER A 146 -10.78 -7.12 -9.75
N GLY A 147 -11.66 -6.12 -9.77
CA GLY A 147 -11.35 -4.75 -9.36
C GLY A 147 -10.96 -4.66 -7.90
N TYR A 148 -11.60 -5.44 -7.02
CA TYR A 148 -11.22 -5.53 -5.61
C TYR A 148 -9.77 -6.00 -5.42
N LEU A 149 -9.35 -7.08 -6.10
CA LEU A 149 -7.96 -7.54 -6.05
C LEU A 149 -6.99 -6.48 -6.56
N LEU A 150 -7.35 -5.78 -7.64
CA LEU A 150 -6.52 -4.70 -8.17
C LEU A 150 -6.36 -3.58 -7.15
N VAL A 151 -7.44 -3.18 -6.46
CA VAL A 151 -7.39 -2.19 -5.36
C VAL A 151 -6.54 -2.69 -4.20
N CYS A 152 -6.62 -3.97 -3.83
CA CYS A 152 -5.74 -4.54 -2.80
C CYS A 152 -4.26 -4.45 -3.21
N VAL A 153 -3.94 -4.72 -4.47
CA VAL A 153 -2.57 -4.63 -5.00
C VAL A 153 -2.08 -3.18 -5.03
N THR A 154 -2.92 -2.21 -5.44
CA THR A 154 -2.54 -0.79 -5.44
C THR A 154 -2.29 -0.26 -4.03
N VAL A 155 -3.17 -0.60 -3.07
CA VAL A 155 -2.98 -0.26 -1.65
C VAL A 155 -1.73 -0.94 -1.08
N GLY A 156 -1.46 -2.19 -1.49
CA GLY A 156 -0.24 -2.92 -1.17
C GLY A 156 1.01 -2.18 -1.67
N LEU A 157 1.03 -1.78 -2.94
CA LEU A 157 2.12 -1.00 -3.54
C LEU A 157 2.34 0.34 -2.83
N PHE A 158 1.28 1.00 -2.36
CA PHE A 158 1.42 2.27 -1.62
C PHE A 158 1.96 2.08 -0.20
N LYS A 159 1.60 0.98 0.47
CA LYS A 159 2.07 0.66 1.83
C LYS A 159 3.48 0.06 1.84
N PHE A 160 3.79 -0.83 0.91
CA PHE A 160 5.09 -1.46 0.75
C PHE A 160 6.02 -0.56 -0.07
N GLY A 161 6.38 0.59 0.49
CA GLY A 161 7.50 1.42 0.01
C GLY A 161 8.84 0.79 0.37
N ILE A 162 9.18 -0.34 -0.23
CA ILE A 162 10.47 -1.02 -0.02
C ILE A 162 11.34 -0.86 -1.26
N ARG A 163 12.65 -0.69 -1.03
CA ARG A 163 13.70 -0.78 -2.06
C ARG A 163 13.77 -2.22 -2.59
N CYS A 164 12.85 -2.61 -3.45
CA CYS A 164 12.84 -3.95 -4.04
C CYS A 164 13.75 -3.98 -5.28
N PHE A 165 14.78 -4.82 -5.21
CA PHE A 165 15.75 -5.22 -6.24
C PHE A 165 16.52 -4.10 -6.98
N CYS A 166 15.88 -3.08 -7.57
CA CYS A 166 16.56 -2.01 -8.34
C CYS A 166 15.84 -0.65 -8.33
N ILE A 167 14.62 -0.53 -7.79
CA ILE A 167 13.82 0.71 -7.85
C ILE A 167 13.61 1.22 -6.42
N THR A 168 13.87 2.51 -6.22
CA THR A 168 13.57 3.17 -4.94
C THR A 168 12.11 3.58 -4.98
N LEU A 169 11.23 2.73 -4.47
CA LEU A 169 9.81 3.04 -4.40
C LEU A 169 9.56 4.03 -3.26
N HIS A 170 9.17 5.26 -3.59
CA HIS A 170 8.74 6.22 -2.59
C HIS A 170 7.26 5.97 -2.25
N PRO A 171 6.89 5.85 -0.97
CA PRO A 171 5.49 5.70 -0.57
C PRO A 171 4.71 6.92 -1.07
N MET A 172 3.56 6.68 -1.71
CA MET A 172 2.71 7.77 -2.18
C MET A 172 2.00 8.44 -1.00
N ARG A 173 2.12 9.76 -0.92
CA ARG A 173 1.32 10.64 -0.06
C ARG A 173 0.47 11.57 -0.93
N TYR A 174 -0.81 11.71 -0.60
CA TYR A 174 -1.72 12.62 -1.31
C TYR A 174 -1.17 14.06 -1.22
N GLY A 175 -1.07 14.77 -2.36
CA GLY A 175 -0.60 16.16 -2.42
C GLY A 175 0.91 16.40 -2.20
N LYS A 176 1.68 15.39 -1.77
CA LYS A 176 3.13 15.53 -1.47
C LYS A 176 4.04 14.67 -2.35
N THR A 177 3.47 13.83 -3.22
CA THR A 177 4.26 12.95 -4.09
C THR A 177 4.75 13.70 -5.32
N LEU A 178 6.06 13.68 -5.57
CA LEU A 178 6.65 14.21 -6.80
C LEU A 178 6.07 13.48 -8.02
N ILE A 179 5.75 14.21 -9.10
CA ILE A 179 5.16 13.66 -10.34
C ILE A 179 5.98 12.48 -10.89
N ASN A 180 7.31 12.55 -10.82
CA ASN A 180 8.18 11.47 -11.26
C ASN A 180 8.00 10.17 -10.43
N SER A 181 7.87 10.28 -9.10
CA SER A 181 7.61 9.13 -8.23
C SER A 181 6.19 8.57 -8.42
N PHE A 182 5.23 9.46 -8.70
CA PHE A 182 3.88 9.06 -9.07
C PHE A 182 3.86 8.23 -10.36
N LEU A 183 4.57 8.67 -11.40
CA LEU A 183 4.62 8.00 -12.70
C LEU A 183 5.25 6.59 -12.59
N VAL A 184 6.36 6.44 -11.86
CA VAL A 184 6.98 5.13 -11.62
C VAL A 184 6.00 4.17 -10.91
N ASN A 185 5.29 4.65 -9.89
CA ASN A 185 4.29 3.83 -9.21
C ASN A 185 3.09 3.50 -10.11
N ALA A 186 2.65 4.42 -10.97
CA ALA A 186 1.58 4.17 -11.94
C ALA A 186 1.98 3.07 -12.96
N ILE A 187 3.23 3.10 -13.44
CA ILE A 187 3.78 2.04 -14.31
C ILE A 187 3.75 0.69 -13.59
N LEU A 188 4.14 0.65 -12.31
CA LEU A 188 4.11 -0.59 -11.52
C LEU A 188 2.69 -1.13 -11.33
N ILE A 189 1.70 -0.26 -11.14
CA ILE A 189 0.29 -0.66 -11.09
C ILE A 189 -0.13 -1.30 -12.42
N VAL A 190 0.22 -0.68 -13.56
CA VAL A 190 -0.07 -1.23 -14.90
C VAL A 190 0.59 -2.59 -15.09
N PHE A 191 1.84 -2.76 -14.65
CA PHE A 191 2.51 -4.07 -14.67
C PHE A 191 1.79 -5.11 -13.80
N CYS A 192 1.21 -4.70 -12.66
CA CYS A 192 0.47 -5.59 -11.78
C CYS A 192 -0.94 -5.96 -12.29
N CYS A 193 -1.48 -5.22 -13.27
CA CYS A 193 -2.76 -5.58 -13.89
C CYS A 193 -2.69 -6.96 -14.58
N LEU A 194 -1.60 -7.25 -15.28
CA LEU A 194 -1.41 -8.53 -16.01
C LEU A 194 -1.49 -9.77 -15.10
N PRO A 195 -0.70 -9.89 -14.01
CA PRO A 195 -0.80 -11.02 -13.09
C PRO A 195 -2.15 -11.06 -12.37
N THR A 196 -2.78 -9.91 -12.09
CA THR A 196 -4.12 -9.87 -11.46
C THR A 196 -5.18 -10.47 -12.38
N VAL A 197 -5.20 -10.10 -13.66
CA VAL A 197 -6.11 -10.67 -14.67
C VAL A 197 -5.82 -12.15 -14.88
N HIS A 198 -4.55 -12.52 -14.97
CA HIS A 198 -4.13 -13.92 -15.07
C HIS A 198 -4.66 -14.76 -13.91
N PHE A 199 -4.48 -14.29 -12.68
CA PHE A 199 -4.99 -14.95 -11.49
C PHE A 199 -6.52 -15.08 -11.51
N CYS A 200 -7.24 -14.03 -11.91
CA CYS A 200 -8.70 -14.09 -12.06
C CYS A 200 -9.13 -15.14 -13.09
N THR A 201 -8.42 -15.26 -14.22
CA THR A 201 -8.76 -16.26 -15.24
C THR A 201 -8.55 -17.70 -14.78
N LEU A 202 -7.58 -17.93 -13.89
CA LEU A 202 -7.39 -19.23 -13.25
C LEU A 202 -8.46 -19.48 -12.19
N ALA A 203 -8.74 -18.50 -11.32
CA ALA A 203 -9.73 -18.63 -10.25
C ALA A 203 -11.17 -18.82 -10.78
N PHE A 204 -11.48 -18.26 -11.96
CA PHE A 204 -12.78 -18.35 -12.61
C PHE A 204 -12.76 -19.24 -13.87
N GLU A 205 -11.87 -20.23 -13.94
CA GLU A 205 -11.69 -21.05 -15.15
C GLU A 205 -12.99 -21.72 -15.62
N SER A 206 -13.84 -22.15 -14.67
CA SER A 206 -15.11 -22.83 -14.97
C SER A 206 -16.16 -21.91 -15.61
N TYR A 207 -16.25 -20.66 -15.15
CA TYR A 207 -17.13 -19.63 -15.73
C TYR A 207 -16.53 -19.02 -17.01
N ALA A 208 -15.26 -18.64 -16.99
CA ALA A 208 -14.57 -17.94 -18.07
C ALA A 208 -13.93 -18.87 -19.11
N SER A 209 -14.19 -20.19 -19.07
CA SER A 209 -13.62 -21.19 -19.98
C SER A 209 -13.82 -20.85 -21.47
N LYS A 210 -14.95 -20.23 -21.80
CA LYS A 210 -15.29 -19.83 -23.17
C LYS A 210 -14.72 -18.47 -23.58
N ALA A 211 -14.19 -17.70 -22.65
CA ALA A 211 -13.64 -16.37 -22.92
C ALA A 211 -12.30 -16.48 -23.67
N THR A 212 -12.07 -15.56 -24.61
CA THR A 212 -10.82 -15.47 -25.37
C THR A 212 -9.60 -15.31 -24.45
N ILE A 213 -9.76 -14.59 -23.34
CA ILE A 213 -8.69 -14.37 -22.36
C ILE A 213 -8.25 -15.69 -21.72
N SER A 214 -9.18 -16.60 -21.43
CA SER A 214 -8.86 -17.92 -20.87
C SER A 214 -8.05 -18.77 -21.85
N ARG A 215 -8.32 -18.68 -23.16
CA ARG A 215 -7.52 -19.37 -24.18
C ARG A 215 -6.11 -18.79 -24.32
N LEU A 216 -6.00 -17.46 -24.34
CA LEU A 216 -4.72 -16.78 -24.41
C LEU A 216 -3.85 -17.14 -23.20
N VAL A 217 -4.44 -17.13 -22.01
CA VAL A 217 -3.74 -17.45 -20.76
C VAL A 217 -3.44 -18.94 -20.62
N GLY A 218 -4.43 -19.80 -20.88
CA GLY A 218 -4.36 -21.24 -20.69
C GLY A 218 -3.46 -21.96 -21.68
N VAL A 219 -3.18 -21.37 -22.85
CA VAL A 219 -2.30 -21.96 -23.86
C VAL A 219 -0.95 -21.24 -23.93
N GLN A 220 -0.92 -19.92 -24.05
CA GLN A 220 0.34 -19.22 -24.31
C GLN A 220 1.25 -19.15 -23.07
N PHE A 221 0.68 -18.89 -21.88
CA PHE A 221 1.48 -18.80 -20.65
C PHE A 221 1.78 -20.17 -20.03
N LYS A 222 0.82 -21.11 -20.02
CA LYS A 222 1.05 -22.47 -19.45
C LYS A 222 2.07 -23.28 -20.25
N TYR A 223 2.18 -23.07 -21.57
CA TYR A 223 3.10 -23.82 -22.45
C TYR A 223 4.38 -23.06 -22.84
N ALA A 224 4.63 -21.86 -22.28
CA ALA A 224 5.90 -21.17 -22.47
C ALA A 224 7.05 -22.01 -21.89
N LYS A 225 8.10 -22.27 -22.69
CA LYS A 225 9.20 -23.22 -22.37
C LYS A 225 9.81 -23.03 -20.97
N PHE A 226 9.94 -21.78 -20.53
CA PHE A 226 10.49 -21.44 -19.21
C PHE A 226 9.48 -21.61 -18.07
N PHE A 227 8.22 -21.21 -18.29
CA PHE A 227 7.21 -21.15 -17.22
C PHE A 227 6.42 -22.45 -17.02
N LYS A 228 6.49 -23.39 -17.98
CA LYS A 228 5.76 -24.67 -17.93
C LYS A 228 5.95 -25.43 -16.61
N TYR A 229 7.18 -25.50 -16.10
CA TYR A 229 7.49 -26.22 -14.87
C TYR A 229 6.82 -25.59 -13.63
N PHE A 230 6.79 -24.26 -13.55
CA PHE A 230 6.16 -23.53 -12.44
C PHE A 230 4.63 -23.68 -12.44
N TYR A 231 4.02 -23.72 -13.63
CA TYR A 231 2.57 -23.86 -13.79
C TYR A 231 2.07 -25.30 -13.61
N MET A 232 2.86 -26.32 -13.94
CA MET A 232 2.46 -27.72 -13.68
C MET A 232 2.32 -28.03 -12.19
N ASN A 233 3.16 -27.40 -11.36
CA ASN A 233 3.21 -27.60 -9.92
C ASN A 233 2.38 -26.56 -9.13
N ASP A 234 1.64 -25.68 -9.81
CA ASP A 234 0.85 -24.59 -9.20
C ASP A 234 1.64 -23.72 -8.20
N ILE A 235 2.96 -23.61 -8.41
CA ILE A 235 3.89 -22.98 -7.46
C ILE A 235 3.48 -21.54 -7.15
N PHE A 236 2.98 -20.82 -8.15
CA PHE A 236 2.51 -19.45 -7.99
C PHE A 236 1.34 -19.31 -7.01
N ILE A 237 0.41 -20.28 -7.00
CA ILE A 237 -0.73 -20.26 -6.08
C ILE A 237 -0.26 -20.54 -4.67
N TYR A 238 0.61 -21.54 -4.48
CA TYR A 238 1.21 -21.84 -3.18
C TYR A 238 2.00 -20.66 -2.61
N VAL A 239 2.84 -20.03 -3.44
CA VAL A 239 3.62 -18.84 -3.03
C VAL A 239 2.68 -17.69 -2.63
N LEU A 240 1.60 -17.45 -3.39
CA LEU A 240 0.60 -16.43 -3.06
C LEU A 240 -0.09 -16.72 -1.73
N VAL A 241 -0.50 -17.97 -1.49
CA VAL A 241 -1.14 -18.38 -0.23
C VAL A 241 -0.19 -18.25 0.95
N VAL A 242 1.08 -18.64 0.80
CA VAL A 242 2.10 -18.49 1.85
C VAL A 242 2.35 -17.03 2.16
N ILE A 243 2.53 -16.17 1.15
CA ILE A 243 2.72 -14.72 1.35
C ILE A 243 1.47 -14.09 1.96
N ALA A 244 0.27 -14.49 1.53
CA ALA A 244 -0.98 -14.01 2.13
C ALA A 244 -1.09 -14.43 3.60
N GLY A 245 -0.79 -15.69 3.93
CA GLY A 245 -0.76 -16.18 5.30
C GLY A 245 0.26 -15.45 6.18
N LEU A 246 1.49 -15.27 5.68
CA LEU A 246 2.52 -14.48 6.34
C LEU A 246 2.08 -13.03 6.55
N SER A 247 1.40 -12.43 5.58
CA SER A 247 0.89 -11.05 5.69
C SER A 247 -0.21 -10.93 6.75
N ILE A 248 -1.09 -11.92 6.87
CA ILE A 248 -2.13 -11.97 7.91
C ILE A 248 -1.49 -12.11 9.29
N VAL A 249 -0.53 -13.02 9.44
CA VAL A 249 0.22 -13.20 10.70
C VAL A 249 0.99 -11.93 11.05
N TYR A 250 1.69 -11.33 10.08
CA TYR A 250 2.40 -10.08 10.27
C TYR A 250 1.45 -8.96 10.73
N LEU A 251 0.29 -8.80 10.10
CA LEU A 251 -0.68 -7.77 10.49
C LEU A 251 -1.36 -8.07 11.83
N ALA A 252 -1.55 -9.35 12.20
CA ALA A 252 -2.12 -9.73 13.48
C ALA A 252 -1.17 -9.51 14.65
N VAL A 253 0.13 -9.75 14.44
CA VAL A 253 1.19 -9.54 15.45
C VAL A 253 1.62 -8.07 15.48
N TYR A 254 1.79 -7.45 14.31
CA TYR A 254 2.14 -6.04 14.14
C TYR A 254 0.86 -5.20 14.08
N ASN A 255 0.17 -5.09 15.22
CA ASN A 255 -0.88 -4.07 15.38
C ASN A 255 -0.23 -2.69 15.25
N LYS A 256 -0.37 -2.08 14.08
CA LYS A 256 0.20 -0.78 13.75
C LYS A 256 -0.23 0.29 14.76
N ASP A 257 0.72 1.16 15.12
CA ASP A 257 0.64 2.26 16.10
C ASP A 257 -0.56 3.22 15.96
N ASP A 258 -1.37 3.12 14.90
CA ASP A 258 -2.62 3.86 14.73
C ASP A 258 -3.62 3.58 15.87
N SER A 259 -3.64 2.37 16.44
CA SER A 259 -4.45 2.09 17.64
C SER A 259 -3.92 2.85 18.86
N GLU A 260 -2.61 3.05 18.97
CA GLU A 260 -1.99 3.83 20.03
C GLU A 260 -2.25 5.34 19.85
N LYS A 261 -2.16 5.84 18.61
CA LYS A 261 -2.57 7.22 18.25
C LYS A 261 -4.06 7.45 18.52
N LEU A 262 -4.94 6.50 18.19
CA LEU A 262 -6.38 6.55 18.49
C LEU A 262 -6.69 6.45 19.99
N LYS A 263 -5.94 5.63 20.75
CA LYS A 263 -6.04 5.57 22.21
C LYS A 263 -5.63 6.89 22.84
N LYS A 264 -4.52 7.49 22.41
CA LYS A 264 -4.09 8.84 22.83
C LYS A 264 -5.16 9.89 22.51
N LEU A 265 -5.76 9.85 21.32
CA LEU A 265 -6.87 10.75 20.95
C LEU A 265 -8.13 10.52 21.81
N THR A 266 -8.44 9.26 22.15
CA THR A 266 -9.62 8.88 22.96
C THR A 266 -9.45 9.23 24.44
N GLU A 267 -8.25 9.06 25.00
CA GLU A 267 -7.91 9.47 26.37
C GLU A 267 -8.00 10.99 26.54
N VAL A 268 -7.48 11.74 25.57
CA VAL A 268 -7.62 13.20 25.53
C VAL A 268 -9.09 13.63 25.40
N TYR A 269 -9.95 12.83 24.75
CA TYR A 269 -11.38 13.10 24.68
C TYR A 269 -12.09 12.80 26.02
N LYS A 270 -11.74 11.70 26.71
CA LYS A 270 -12.31 11.33 28.02
C LYS A 270 -11.92 12.29 29.14
N SER A 271 -10.67 12.76 29.19
CA SER A 271 -10.22 13.72 30.24
C SER A 271 -11.00 15.05 30.17
N LYS A 272 -11.35 15.49 28.96
CA LYS A 272 -12.14 16.71 28.74
C LYS A 272 -13.60 16.59 29.14
N LYS A 273 -14.21 15.40 29.01
CA LYS A 273 -15.61 15.17 29.44
C LYS A 273 -15.74 15.17 30.97
N GLY A 274 -14.66 14.82 31.68
CA GLY A 274 -14.56 14.94 33.14
C GLY A 274 -14.37 16.38 33.63
N GLN A 275 -13.64 17.23 32.89
CA GLN A 275 -13.43 18.64 33.25
C GLN A 275 -14.64 19.55 32.97
N LYS A 276 -15.51 19.22 32.01
CA LYS A 276 -16.77 19.96 31.75
C LYS A 276 -17.90 19.66 32.75
N LYS A 277 -17.70 18.75 33.71
CA LYS A 277 -18.69 18.35 34.74
C LYS A 277 -18.36 18.87 36.15
N LYS A 278 -17.34 19.73 36.28
CA LYS A 278 -17.04 20.53 37.48
C LYS A 278 -17.17 22.00 37.12
#